data_AF-A0A937TNF3-F1
#
_entry.id   AF-A0A937TNF3-F1
#
_cell.length_a   1.000
_cell.length_b   1.000
_cell.length_c   1.000
_cell.angle_alpha   90.00
_cell.angle_beta   90.00
_cell.angle_gamma   90.00
#
_symmetry.space_group_name_H-M   'P 1'
#
loop_
_entity.id
_entity.type
_entity.pdbx_description
1 polymer ?
#
loop_
_entity_poly.entity_id
_entity_poly.type
_entity_poly.pdbx_seq_one_letter_code
_entity_poly.pdbx_strand_id
1 'polypeptide(L)'
;GPLGHVVHIFESGPKLAYLYWKRYEYTLDEEWLRDRAYPMLKGIAEFFRNYPNVKKEQDGKYHITGINDSEGVLGARDPMGAMASMHTIFPVAIKASEILQTDEELRQEWQEFYNNLSPLPRSDDPEAAFSTAPGEPIIWVNSRKPVMYGSGHRSNVPITYFDMTTLETQVHNPDFYQIGVNSYNGLYPEGIHEGIYVTVMGDDAVIAAKMGQAEDVRHAIINQIKCPQAQDPESSDFFSTDLKGELANRLTLREGLNATGAERLGNASYALHEALCQSNPPAAGDDPVIRLFPAWPSDWNAQYRLLCRGGFLVTSSFQDGKIEFVEIESQVGGVCKFRNPWGEDEFVVYRNGKKWKTMSGSLLSVKTKADDILILVKPGTTPGQFKSVVAGE
;
A
#
# COMPACT_ATOMS: atom_id res chain seq x y z
N GLY A 1 -13.43 -7.86 -29.67
CA GLY A 1 -14.88 -7.71 -29.44
C GLY A 1 -15.11 -6.52 -28.52
N PRO A 2 -16.28 -6.37 -27.88
CA PRO A 2 -16.51 -5.32 -26.87
C PRO A 2 -15.58 -5.48 -25.64
N LEU A 3 -15.03 -6.68 -25.45
CA LEU A 3 -13.89 -6.94 -24.57
C LEU A 3 -12.63 -7.06 -25.44
N GLY A 4 -11.73 -6.12 -25.25
CA GLY A 4 -10.35 -6.10 -25.74
C GLY A 4 -9.42 -5.93 -24.54
N HIS A 5 -8.12 -6.11 -24.75
CA HIS A 5 -7.13 -6.17 -23.66
C HIS A 5 -7.11 -4.94 -22.76
N VAL A 6 -7.48 -3.76 -23.28
CA VAL A 6 -7.40 -2.47 -22.56
C VAL A 6 -8.76 -1.80 -22.36
N VAL A 7 -9.86 -2.53 -22.50
CA VAL A 7 -11.23 -2.02 -22.24
C VAL A 7 -11.85 -2.78 -21.08
N HIS A 8 -12.87 -2.22 -20.41
CA HIS A 8 -13.52 -2.85 -19.26
C HIS A 8 -12.54 -3.20 -18.10
N ILE A 9 -11.51 -2.38 -17.93
CA ILE A 9 -10.62 -2.38 -16.75
C ILE A 9 -11.08 -1.25 -15.83
N PHE A 10 -11.64 -1.60 -14.68
CA PHE A 10 -12.31 -0.62 -13.80
C PHE A 10 -11.51 -0.21 -12.57
N GLU A 11 -10.24 -0.61 -12.47
CA GLU A 11 -9.38 -0.31 -11.32
C GLU A 11 -8.65 1.04 -11.41
N SER A 12 -8.47 1.62 -12.61
CA SER A 12 -7.67 2.85 -12.78
C SER A 12 -8.33 4.08 -12.12
N GLY A 13 -9.64 4.26 -12.28
CA GLY A 13 -10.40 5.34 -11.65
C GLY A 13 -10.33 5.28 -10.11
N PRO A 14 -10.60 4.12 -9.49
CA PRO A 14 -10.39 3.88 -8.06
C PRO A 14 -8.96 4.18 -7.58
N LYS A 15 -7.93 3.70 -8.30
CA LYS A 15 -6.52 3.98 -7.96
C LYS A 15 -6.26 5.49 -7.88
N LEU A 16 -6.76 6.27 -8.85
CA LEU A 16 -6.68 7.73 -8.84
C LEU A 16 -7.47 8.37 -7.70
N ALA A 17 -8.71 7.94 -7.47
CA ALA A 17 -9.55 8.46 -6.39
C ALA A 17 -8.91 8.21 -5.00
N TYR A 18 -8.26 7.05 -4.83
CA TYR A 18 -7.53 6.75 -3.60
C TYR A 18 -6.29 7.64 -3.40
N LEU A 19 -5.60 8.05 -4.46
CA LEU A 19 -4.52 9.05 -4.35
C LEU A 19 -5.05 10.41 -3.85
N TYR A 20 -6.27 10.80 -4.26
CA TYR A 20 -6.90 12.04 -3.80
C TYR A 20 -7.25 11.94 -2.30
N TRP A 21 -7.76 10.79 -1.87
CA TRP A 21 -7.96 10.49 -0.45
C TRP A 21 -6.65 10.53 0.34
N LYS A 22 -5.60 9.84 -0.13
CA LYS A 22 -4.30 9.86 0.55
C LYS A 22 -3.75 11.26 0.71
N ARG A 23 -3.89 12.14 -0.30
CA ARG A 23 -3.49 13.55 -0.15
C ARG A 23 -4.23 14.22 1.02
N TYR A 24 -5.54 13.99 1.16
CA TYR A 24 -6.26 14.45 2.35
C TYR A 24 -5.67 13.83 3.62
N GLU A 25 -5.42 12.52 3.68
CA GLU A 25 -4.84 11.90 4.87
C GLU A 25 -3.48 12.51 5.26
N TYR A 26 -2.63 12.90 4.31
CA TYR A 26 -1.34 13.54 4.59
C TYR A 26 -1.43 14.99 5.03
N THR A 27 -2.50 15.71 4.66
CA THR A 27 -2.60 17.18 4.85
C THR A 27 -3.68 17.60 5.83
N LEU A 28 -4.69 16.74 6.02
CA LEU A 28 -5.98 17.02 6.66
C LEU A 28 -6.67 18.29 6.13
N ASP A 29 -6.42 18.62 4.86
CA ASP A 29 -7.04 19.75 4.17
C ASP A 29 -8.50 19.42 3.83
N GLU A 30 -9.43 19.91 4.66
CA GLU A 30 -10.87 19.71 4.47
C GLU A 30 -11.42 20.38 3.20
N GLU A 31 -10.80 21.45 2.68
CA GLU A 31 -11.20 22.09 1.42
C GLU A 31 -10.84 21.17 0.25
N TRP A 32 -9.62 20.62 0.24
CA TRP A 32 -9.23 19.58 -0.73
C TRP A 32 -10.15 18.36 -0.67
N LEU A 33 -10.50 17.90 0.53
CA LEU A 33 -11.43 16.79 0.70
C LEU A 33 -12.78 17.12 0.07
N ARG A 34 -13.35 18.27 0.39
CA ARG A 34 -14.68 18.70 -0.07
C ARG A 34 -14.75 18.92 -1.57
N ASP A 35 -13.79 19.63 -2.13
CA ASP A 35 -13.91 20.18 -3.48
C ASP A 35 -13.28 19.27 -4.54
N ARG A 36 -12.39 18.35 -4.13
CA ARG A 36 -11.58 17.54 -5.06
C ARG A 36 -11.66 16.06 -4.77
N ALA A 37 -11.34 15.61 -3.57
CA ALA A 37 -11.27 14.19 -3.26
C ALA A 37 -12.65 13.52 -3.16
N TYR A 38 -13.57 14.11 -2.42
CA TYR A 38 -14.89 13.55 -2.20
C TYR A 38 -15.72 13.41 -3.49
N PRO A 39 -15.75 14.39 -4.42
CA PRO A 39 -16.42 14.20 -5.71
C PRO A 39 -15.87 13.01 -6.52
N MET A 40 -14.56 12.78 -6.50
CA MET A 40 -13.93 11.62 -7.14
C MET A 40 -14.35 10.31 -6.47
N LEU A 41 -14.27 10.25 -5.14
CA LEU A 41 -14.67 9.06 -4.36
C LEU A 41 -16.14 8.70 -4.57
N LYS A 42 -17.03 9.70 -4.44
CA LYS A 42 -18.47 9.55 -4.67
C LYS A 42 -18.77 9.09 -6.10
N GLY A 43 -18.12 9.70 -7.10
CA GLY A 43 -18.30 9.33 -8.50
C GLY A 43 -17.95 7.87 -8.78
N ILE A 44 -16.84 7.38 -8.21
CA ILE A 44 -16.43 5.98 -8.35
C ILE A 44 -17.37 5.03 -7.58
N ALA A 45 -17.76 5.37 -6.35
CA ALA A 45 -18.71 4.57 -5.57
C ALA A 45 -20.04 4.41 -6.31
N GLU A 46 -20.60 5.51 -6.80
CA GLU A 46 -21.86 5.50 -7.55
C GLU A 46 -21.74 4.85 -8.91
N PHE A 47 -20.58 4.93 -9.57
CA PHE A 47 -20.33 4.17 -10.79
C PHE A 47 -20.46 2.67 -10.55
N PHE A 48 -19.77 2.12 -9.54
CA PHE A 48 -19.87 0.68 -9.24
C PHE A 48 -21.27 0.28 -8.79
N ARG A 49 -21.88 1.02 -7.87
CA ARG A 49 -23.21 0.70 -7.32
C ARG A 49 -24.30 0.65 -8.41
N ASN A 50 -24.17 1.48 -9.44
CA ASN A 50 -25.13 1.57 -10.53
C ASN A 50 -24.67 0.88 -11.83
N TYR A 51 -23.50 0.24 -11.85
CA TYR A 51 -23.02 -0.44 -13.04
C TYR A 51 -23.90 -1.66 -13.35
N PRO A 52 -24.44 -1.82 -14.58
CA PRO A 52 -25.46 -2.83 -14.87
C PRO A 52 -25.08 -4.29 -14.59
N ASN A 53 -23.77 -4.62 -14.58
CA ASN A 53 -23.31 -5.97 -14.28
C ASN A 53 -22.86 -6.17 -12.83
N VAL A 54 -23.06 -5.18 -11.97
CA VAL A 54 -22.98 -5.34 -10.52
C VAL A 54 -24.38 -5.69 -10.04
N LYS A 55 -24.56 -6.90 -9.51
CA LYS A 55 -25.88 -7.40 -9.09
C LYS A 55 -25.78 -8.21 -7.81
N LYS A 56 -26.80 -8.09 -6.97
CA LYS A 56 -27.00 -8.98 -5.82
C LYS A 56 -27.55 -10.32 -6.32
N GLU A 57 -26.82 -11.40 -6.08
CA GLU A 57 -27.18 -12.75 -6.54
C GLU A 57 -27.89 -13.57 -5.45
N GLN A 58 -28.17 -14.84 -5.74
CA GLN A 58 -28.98 -15.71 -4.87
C GLN A 58 -28.32 -16.02 -3.52
N ASP A 59 -26.99 -15.91 -3.44
CA ASP A 59 -26.22 -16.02 -2.21
C ASP A 59 -26.31 -14.76 -1.33
N GLY A 60 -27.05 -13.74 -1.78
CA GLY A 60 -27.21 -12.47 -1.10
C GLY A 60 -26.01 -11.55 -1.24
N LYS A 61 -25.06 -11.83 -2.15
CA LYS A 61 -23.87 -11.00 -2.35
C LYS A 61 -23.91 -10.24 -3.66
N TYR A 62 -23.33 -9.03 -3.67
CA TYR A 62 -23.07 -8.27 -4.89
C TYR A 62 -21.85 -8.85 -5.59
N HIS A 63 -22.05 -9.25 -6.84
CA HIS A 63 -21.01 -9.71 -7.76
C HIS A 63 -20.89 -8.78 -8.94
N ILE A 64 -19.70 -8.68 -9.52
CA ILE A 64 -19.45 -7.93 -10.75
C ILE A 64 -19.02 -8.89 -11.86
N THR A 65 -19.63 -8.78 -13.04
CA THR A 65 -19.41 -9.74 -14.14
C THR A 65 -19.08 -9.06 -15.48
N GLY A 66 -18.33 -9.78 -16.32
CA GLY A 66 -17.95 -9.31 -17.64
C GLY A 66 -16.90 -8.19 -17.60
N ILE A 67 -16.03 -8.21 -16.58
CA ILE A 67 -14.99 -7.20 -16.34
C ILE A 67 -13.61 -7.85 -16.50
N ASN A 68 -12.64 -7.09 -17.00
CA ASN A 68 -11.27 -7.58 -17.16
C ASN A 68 -10.48 -7.42 -15.86
N ASP A 69 -9.58 -8.36 -15.59
CA ASP A 69 -8.49 -8.17 -14.63
C ASP A 69 -7.21 -7.85 -15.42
N SER A 70 -6.85 -6.56 -15.45
CA SER A 70 -5.78 -6.03 -16.30
C SER A 70 -5.93 -6.51 -17.77
N GLU A 71 -4.82 -6.76 -18.46
CA GLU A 71 -4.79 -7.16 -19.87
C GLU A 71 -4.80 -8.69 -20.10
N GLY A 72 -4.63 -9.46 -19.02
CA GLY A 72 -4.39 -10.91 -19.06
C GLY A 72 -5.65 -11.76 -18.95
N VAL A 73 -6.70 -11.26 -18.29
CA VAL A 73 -7.97 -11.99 -18.09
C VAL A 73 -9.15 -11.10 -18.48
N LEU A 74 -9.93 -11.55 -19.46
CA LEU A 74 -11.02 -10.76 -20.04
C LEU A 74 -12.40 -11.35 -19.69
N GLY A 75 -13.35 -10.46 -19.39
CA GLY A 75 -14.76 -10.81 -19.20
C GLY A 75 -15.01 -11.74 -18.01
N ALA A 76 -14.25 -11.58 -16.93
CA ALA A 76 -14.32 -12.41 -15.74
C ALA A 76 -15.47 -12.02 -14.80
N ARG A 77 -15.76 -12.93 -13.86
CA ARG A 77 -16.55 -12.66 -12.65
C ARG A 77 -15.61 -12.27 -11.51
N ASP A 78 -16.00 -11.27 -10.74
CA ASP A 78 -15.28 -10.76 -9.57
C ASP A 78 -13.75 -10.62 -9.80
N PRO A 79 -13.28 -9.94 -10.86
CA PRO A 79 -11.86 -9.72 -11.05
C PRO A 79 -11.29 -8.92 -9.87
N MET A 80 -10.10 -9.31 -9.43
CA MET A 80 -9.45 -8.82 -8.22
C MET A 80 -9.30 -7.31 -8.25
N GLY A 81 -8.92 -6.72 -9.38
CA GLY A 81 -8.82 -5.28 -9.55
C GLY A 81 -10.10 -4.52 -9.20
N ALA A 82 -11.24 -4.98 -9.73
CA ALA A 82 -12.54 -4.38 -9.46
C ALA A 82 -13.02 -4.65 -8.02
N MET A 83 -12.81 -5.88 -7.53
CA MET A 83 -13.19 -6.24 -6.17
C MET A 83 -12.40 -5.46 -5.12
N ALA A 84 -11.07 -5.38 -5.24
CA ALA A 84 -10.21 -4.56 -4.37
C ALA A 84 -10.61 -3.08 -4.41
N SER A 85 -10.96 -2.58 -5.60
CA SER A 85 -11.45 -1.21 -5.77
C SER A 85 -12.74 -0.95 -4.99
N MET A 86 -13.75 -1.82 -5.13
CA MET A 86 -15.01 -1.67 -4.40
C MET A 86 -14.82 -1.84 -2.88
N HIS A 87 -14.02 -2.81 -2.45
CA HIS A 87 -13.70 -3.02 -1.02
C HIS A 87 -12.94 -1.84 -0.39
N THR A 88 -12.34 -0.97 -1.20
CA THR A 88 -11.64 0.23 -0.72
C THR A 88 -12.49 1.48 -0.80
N ILE A 89 -13.09 1.74 -1.97
CA ILE A 89 -13.71 3.04 -2.24
C ILE A 89 -14.97 3.26 -1.42
N PHE A 90 -15.77 2.22 -1.16
CA PHE A 90 -16.99 2.38 -0.36
C PHE A 90 -16.68 2.80 1.09
N PRO A 91 -15.81 2.10 1.84
CA PRO A 91 -15.39 2.56 3.18
C PRO A 91 -14.81 3.98 3.18
N VAL A 92 -13.96 4.30 2.21
CA VAL A 92 -13.33 5.63 2.12
C VAL A 92 -14.34 6.72 1.78
N ALA A 93 -15.28 6.47 0.87
CA ALA A 93 -16.35 7.41 0.51
C ALA A 93 -17.29 7.66 1.69
N ILE A 94 -17.64 6.61 2.46
CA ILE A 94 -18.43 6.72 3.70
C ILE A 94 -17.69 7.61 4.70
N LYS A 95 -16.41 7.31 4.97
CA LYS A 95 -15.58 8.10 5.89
C LYS A 95 -15.46 9.57 5.48
N ALA A 96 -15.21 9.83 4.19
CA ALA A 96 -15.14 11.19 3.66
C ALA A 96 -16.47 11.93 3.80
N SER A 97 -17.58 11.24 3.52
CA SER A 97 -18.94 11.76 3.69
C SER A 97 -19.28 12.09 5.16
N GLU A 98 -18.81 11.29 6.11
CA GLU A 98 -18.95 11.55 7.56
C GLU A 98 -18.16 12.79 7.98
N ILE A 99 -16.91 12.90 7.57
CA ILE A 99 -16.04 14.05 7.86
C ILE A 99 -16.69 15.34 7.35
N LEU A 100 -17.21 15.31 6.12
CA LEU A 100 -17.83 16.46 5.46
C LEU A 100 -19.27 16.70 5.88
N GLN A 101 -19.88 15.77 6.63
CA GLN A 101 -21.29 15.78 7.05
C GLN A 101 -22.27 15.95 5.87
N THR A 102 -22.05 15.20 4.79
CA THR A 102 -22.87 15.27 3.55
C THR A 102 -23.38 13.89 3.13
N ASP A 103 -24.43 13.80 2.31
CA ASP A 103 -24.89 12.54 1.68
C ASP A 103 -25.24 11.40 2.66
N GLU A 104 -25.90 11.71 3.77
CA GLU A 104 -26.27 10.74 4.81
C GLU A 104 -27.11 9.56 4.29
N GLU A 105 -28.05 9.81 3.38
CA GLU A 105 -28.87 8.75 2.76
C GLU A 105 -28.00 7.82 1.90
N LEU A 106 -27.07 8.36 1.11
CA LEU A 106 -26.16 7.54 0.31
C LEU A 106 -25.20 6.72 1.17
N ARG A 107 -24.78 7.20 2.35
CA ARG A 107 -23.98 6.38 3.28
C ARG A 107 -24.69 5.08 3.65
N GLN A 108 -26.01 5.11 3.84
CA GLN A 108 -26.79 3.91 4.17
C GLN A 108 -26.80 2.90 3.01
N GLU A 109 -27.01 3.39 1.79
CA GLU A 109 -26.94 2.59 0.55
C GLU A 109 -25.53 2.01 0.33
N TRP A 110 -24.50 2.81 0.53
CA TRP A 110 -23.10 2.39 0.43
C TRP A 110 -22.74 1.35 1.48
N GLN A 111 -23.24 1.49 2.71
CA GLN A 111 -23.02 0.53 3.77
C GLN A 111 -23.75 -0.79 3.51
N GLU A 112 -24.98 -0.76 2.99
CA GLU A 112 -25.70 -1.97 2.55
C GLU A 112 -24.91 -2.69 1.46
N PHE A 113 -24.48 -1.94 0.43
CA PHE A 113 -23.72 -2.49 -0.68
C PHE A 113 -22.43 -3.16 -0.19
N TYR A 114 -21.63 -2.45 0.62
CA TYR A 114 -20.36 -2.95 1.14
C TYR A 114 -20.54 -4.17 2.06
N ASN A 115 -21.52 -4.15 2.97
CA ASN A 115 -21.81 -5.28 3.86
C ASN A 115 -22.22 -6.56 3.09
N ASN A 116 -22.79 -6.37 1.90
CA ASN A 116 -23.23 -7.45 1.04
C ASN A 116 -22.30 -7.66 -0.16
N LEU A 117 -21.11 -7.04 -0.21
CA LEU A 117 -20.17 -7.25 -1.31
C LEU A 117 -19.58 -8.67 -1.23
N SER A 118 -19.42 -9.33 -2.38
CA SER A 118 -18.68 -10.60 -2.49
C SER A 118 -17.27 -10.43 -1.93
N PRO A 119 -16.70 -11.42 -1.20
CA PRO A 119 -15.32 -11.33 -0.73
C PRO A 119 -14.34 -11.33 -1.91
N LEU A 120 -13.11 -10.87 -1.68
CA LEU A 120 -12.04 -10.95 -2.69
C LEU A 120 -11.83 -12.41 -3.15
N PRO A 121 -11.52 -12.64 -4.44
CA PRO A 121 -11.30 -13.98 -4.98
C PRO A 121 -10.07 -14.67 -4.38
N ARG A 122 -10.24 -15.91 -3.91
CA ARG A 122 -9.18 -16.75 -3.32
C ARG A 122 -9.05 -18.09 -4.03
N SER A 123 -7.89 -18.72 -3.89
CA SER A 123 -7.59 -20.00 -4.55
C SER A 123 -8.43 -21.18 -4.06
N ASP A 124 -9.02 -21.10 -2.87
CA ASP A 124 -9.92 -22.09 -2.27
C ASP A 124 -11.40 -21.87 -2.61
N ASP A 125 -11.73 -20.80 -3.33
CA ASP A 125 -13.11 -20.56 -3.76
C ASP A 125 -13.52 -21.60 -4.83
N PRO A 126 -14.72 -22.21 -4.75
CA PRO A 126 -15.17 -23.20 -5.74
C PRO A 126 -15.21 -22.67 -7.18
N GLU A 127 -15.44 -21.37 -7.32
CA GLU A 127 -15.52 -20.67 -8.61
C GLU A 127 -14.22 -19.97 -9.00
N ALA A 128 -13.12 -20.17 -8.28
CA ALA A 128 -11.85 -19.53 -8.59
C ALA A 128 -11.41 -19.83 -10.04
N ALA A 129 -10.91 -18.80 -10.73
CA ALA A 129 -10.31 -18.97 -12.06
C ALA A 129 -8.94 -19.69 -11.98
N PHE A 130 -8.32 -19.67 -10.80
CA PHE A 130 -7.07 -20.34 -10.47
C PHE A 130 -7.18 -20.98 -9.09
N SER A 131 -6.66 -22.19 -8.92
CA SER A 131 -6.62 -22.87 -7.63
C SER A 131 -5.22 -23.46 -7.41
N THR A 132 -4.81 -23.50 -6.15
CA THR A 132 -3.60 -24.20 -5.72
C THR A 132 -3.90 -25.69 -5.51
N ALA A 133 -2.86 -26.52 -5.42
CA ALA A 133 -3.04 -27.95 -5.13
C ALA A 133 -3.61 -28.17 -3.72
N PRO A 134 -4.34 -29.28 -3.46
CA PRO A 134 -4.84 -29.57 -2.12
C PRO A 134 -3.74 -29.58 -1.06
N GLY A 135 -3.95 -28.83 0.03
CA GLY A 135 -2.98 -28.69 1.12
C GLY A 135 -1.97 -27.56 0.96
N GLU A 136 -1.92 -26.90 -0.21
CA GLU A 136 -1.13 -25.70 -0.41
C GLU A 136 -1.75 -24.47 0.28
N PRO A 137 -0.94 -23.46 0.64
CA PRO A 137 -1.43 -22.22 1.23
C PRO A 137 -2.49 -21.53 0.35
N ILE A 138 -3.48 -20.91 0.99
CA ILE A 138 -4.49 -20.08 0.33
C ILE A 138 -3.84 -18.78 -0.13
N ILE A 139 -4.12 -18.38 -1.37
CA ILE A 139 -3.59 -17.17 -2.00
C ILE A 139 -4.72 -16.35 -2.63
N TRP A 140 -4.44 -15.08 -2.90
CA TRP A 140 -5.27 -14.23 -3.74
C TRP A 140 -5.16 -14.65 -5.19
N VAL A 141 -6.28 -14.65 -5.90
CA VAL A 141 -6.33 -14.98 -7.33
C VAL A 141 -6.98 -13.85 -8.11
N ASN A 142 -6.67 -13.75 -9.38
CA ASN A 142 -7.09 -12.61 -10.20
C ASN A 142 -8.59 -12.55 -10.50
N SER A 143 -9.33 -13.66 -10.46
CA SER A 143 -10.78 -13.63 -10.68
C SER A 143 -11.49 -14.93 -10.31
N ARG A 144 -12.82 -14.92 -10.45
CA ARG A 144 -13.69 -16.10 -10.50
C ARG A 144 -14.17 -16.39 -11.92
N LYS A 145 -14.71 -17.58 -12.13
CA LYS A 145 -15.38 -18.03 -13.36
C LYS A 145 -16.81 -17.46 -13.45
N PRO A 146 -17.37 -17.28 -14.65
CA PRO A 146 -16.76 -17.53 -15.96
C PRO A 146 -15.66 -16.52 -16.28
N VAL A 147 -14.68 -16.95 -17.10
CA VAL A 147 -13.66 -16.10 -17.73
C VAL A 147 -13.81 -16.29 -19.23
N MET A 148 -13.91 -15.19 -20.00
CA MET A 148 -14.11 -15.27 -21.44
C MET A 148 -12.81 -15.57 -22.19
N TYR A 149 -11.70 -14.97 -21.76
CA TYR A 149 -10.39 -15.15 -22.38
C TYR A 149 -9.29 -15.02 -21.33
N GLY A 150 -8.19 -15.77 -21.53
CA GLY A 150 -7.08 -15.83 -20.59
C GLY A 150 -7.23 -16.93 -19.56
N SER A 151 -6.22 -17.08 -18.71
CA SER A 151 -6.19 -18.06 -17.62
C SER A 151 -6.10 -17.35 -16.28
N GLY A 152 -6.77 -17.89 -15.26
CA GLY A 152 -6.60 -17.40 -13.90
C GLY A 152 -5.15 -17.53 -13.44
N HIS A 153 -4.72 -16.63 -12.56
CA HIS A 153 -3.42 -16.65 -11.91
C HIS A 153 -3.50 -16.03 -10.51
N ARG A 154 -2.41 -16.16 -9.76
CA ARG A 154 -2.18 -15.46 -8.49
C ARG A 154 -2.28 -13.94 -8.66
N SER A 155 -2.76 -13.23 -7.64
CA SER A 155 -2.79 -11.76 -7.61
C SER A 155 -2.12 -11.19 -6.37
N ASN A 156 -1.47 -10.03 -6.51
CA ASN A 156 -0.90 -9.26 -5.40
C ASN A 156 -1.58 -7.89 -5.23
N VAL A 157 -2.66 -7.63 -5.96
CA VAL A 157 -3.36 -6.33 -5.96
C VAL A 157 -3.71 -5.85 -4.54
N PRO A 158 -4.21 -6.70 -3.60
CA PRO A 158 -4.50 -6.26 -2.24
C PRO A 158 -3.28 -5.77 -1.45
N ILE A 159 -2.07 -6.20 -1.83
CA ILE A 159 -0.82 -5.84 -1.15
C ILE A 159 -0.26 -4.54 -1.76
N THR A 160 -0.24 -4.48 -3.08
CA THR A 160 0.29 -3.33 -3.81
C THR A 160 -0.59 -2.09 -3.60
N TYR A 161 -1.88 -2.22 -3.86
CA TYR A 161 -2.80 -1.11 -4.01
C TYR A 161 -3.71 -0.96 -2.78
N PHE A 162 -4.18 0.27 -2.57
CA PHE A 162 -5.24 0.60 -1.61
C PHE A 162 -4.94 0.31 -0.13
N ASP A 163 -3.72 -0.09 0.21
CA ASP A 163 -3.27 -0.39 1.57
C ASP A 163 -4.14 -1.46 2.26
N MET A 164 -4.66 -2.43 1.49
CA MET A 164 -5.52 -3.49 2.04
C MET A 164 -4.75 -4.55 2.82
N THR A 165 -3.49 -4.81 2.44
CA THR A 165 -2.60 -5.71 3.16
C THR A 165 -1.36 -4.98 3.62
N THR A 166 -1.30 -4.67 4.92
CA THR A 166 -0.18 -3.98 5.56
C THR A 166 0.18 -4.66 6.88
N LEU A 167 1.28 -4.25 7.51
CA LEU A 167 1.62 -4.68 8.87
C LEU A 167 0.56 -4.32 9.93
N GLU A 168 -0.31 -3.34 9.67
CA GLU A 168 -1.44 -3.07 10.57
C GLU A 168 -2.59 -4.05 10.31
N THR A 169 -2.82 -4.44 9.06
CA THR A 169 -3.75 -5.54 8.74
C THR A 169 -3.34 -6.84 9.43
N GLN A 170 -2.04 -7.14 9.57
CA GLN A 170 -1.55 -8.31 10.32
C GLN A 170 -2.12 -8.39 11.75
N VAL A 171 -2.26 -7.24 12.42
CA VAL A 171 -2.73 -7.19 13.80
C VAL A 171 -4.25 -7.32 13.89
N HIS A 172 -4.98 -6.75 12.93
CA HIS A 172 -6.45 -6.65 12.97
C HIS A 172 -7.16 -7.77 12.19
N ASN A 173 -6.51 -8.32 11.17
CA ASN A 173 -7.01 -9.38 10.31
C ASN A 173 -5.85 -10.29 9.84
N PRO A 174 -5.29 -11.12 10.74
CA PRO A 174 -4.10 -11.92 10.48
C PRO A 174 -4.29 -12.91 9.32
N ASP A 175 -5.49 -13.45 9.13
CA ASP A 175 -5.79 -14.38 8.04
C ASP A 175 -5.70 -13.69 6.67
N PHE A 176 -6.28 -12.48 6.53
CA PHE A 176 -6.19 -11.69 5.31
C PHE A 176 -4.74 -11.31 4.99
N TYR A 177 -3.99 -10.91 6.02
CA TYR A 177 -2.55 -10.63 5.89
C TYR A 177 -1.78 -11.87 5.43
N GLN A 178 -2.04 -13.03 6.04
CA GLN A 178 -1.35 -14.27 5.71
C GLN A 178 -1.61 -14.72 4.27
N ILE A 179 -2.83 -14.54 3.75
CA ILE A 179 -3.12 -14.80 2.33
C ILE A 179 -2.27 -13.90 1.42
N GLY A 180 -2.07 -12.63 1.80
CA GLY A 180 -1.15 -11.73 1.11
C GLY A 180 0.31 -12.22 1.14
N VAL A 181 0.81 -12.61 2.31
CA VAL A 181 2.16 -13.18 2.45
C VAL A 181 2.32 -14.45 1.60
N ASN A 182 1.35 -15.37 1.64
CA ASN A 182 1.35 -16.58 0.81
C ASN A 182 1.32 -16.24 -0.70
N SER A 183 0.61 -15.18 -1.07
CA SER A 183 0.53 -14.69 -2.43
C SER A 183 1.92 -14.24 -2.90
N TYR A 184 2.59 -13.38 -2.15
CA TYR A 184 3.92 -12.88 -2.52
C TYR A 184 5.02 -13.95 -2.44
N ASN A 185 5.11 -14.72 -1.34
CA ASN A 185 6.15 -15.73 -1.17
C ASN A 185 6.06 -16.84 -2.24
N GLY A 186 4.88 -17.07 -2.81
CA GLY A 186 4.74 -18.00 -3.93
C GLY A 186 5.31 -17.50 -5.27
N LEU A 187 5.66 -16.22 -5.39
CA LEU A 187 6.44 -15.69 -6.51
C LEU A 187 7.94 -15.80 -6.27
N TYR A 188 8.37 -15.66 -5.01
CA TYR A 188 9.76 -15.75 -4.59
C TYR A 188 9.92 -16.77 -3.45
N PRO A 189 9.83 -18.10 -3.73
CA PRO A 189 9.93 -19.13 -2.69
C PRO A 189 11.25 -19.11 -1.92
N GLU A 190 12.33 -18.62 -2.54
CA GLU A 190 13.67 -18.48 -1.94
C GLU A 190 13.96 -17.04 -1.49
N GLY A 191 12.96 -16.16 -1.50
CA GLY A 191 13.11 -14.72 -1.29
C GLY A 191 13.74 -13.99 -2.48
N ILE A 192 13.87 -12.67 -2.36
CA ILE A 192 14.58 -11.86 -3.35
C ILE A 192 16.05 -11.75 -2.93
N HIS A 193 16.96 -12.17 -3.80
CA HIS A 193 18.40 -12.06 -3.57
C HIS A 193 19.09 -11.23 -4.67
N GLU A 194 20.39 -10.98 -4.51
CA GLU A 194 21.18 -10.23 -5.51
C GLU A 194 21.07 -10.88 -6.89
N GLY A 195 20.83 -10.06 -7.91
CA GLY A 195 20.78 -10.50 -9.31
C GLY A 195 19.44 -11.09 -9.76
N ILE A 196 18.47 -11.30 -8.87
CA ILE A 196 17.10 -11.61 -9.29
C ILE A 196 16.54 -10.46 -10.12
N TYR A 197 15.98 -10.80 -11.27
CA TYR A 197 15.29 -9.86 -12.13
C TYR A 197 14.00 -9.38 -11.47
N VAL A 198 13.94 -8.08 -11.17
CA VAL A 198 12.70 -7.38 -10.80
C VAL A 198 12.15 -6.71 -12.07
N THR A 199 10.89 -7.00 -12.39
CA THR A 199 10.29 -6.54 -13.65
C THR A 199 10.13 -5.02 -13.68
N VAL A 200 10.05 -4.43 -14.88
CA VAL A 200 9.96 -2.96 -15.02
C VAL A 200 8.69 -2.37 -14.38
N MET A 201 7.59 -3.13 -14.38
CA MET A 201 6.32 -2.80 -13.71
C MET A 201 6.17 -3.47 -12.34
N GLY A 202 7.24 -4.13 -11.86
CA GLY A 202 7.19 -4.93 -10.65
C GLY A 202 7.03 -4.06 -9.42
N ASP A 203 6.03 -4.38 -8.61
CA ASP A 203 5.82 -3.73 -7.30
C ASP A 203 6.51 -4.52 -6.17
N ASP A 204 7.42 -5.45 -6.51
CA ASP A 204 7.98 -6.43 -5.59
C ASP A 204 8.68 -5.78 -4.38
N ALA A 205 9.47 -4.73 -4.61
CA ALA A 205 10.13 -3.99 -3.55
C ALA A 205 9.13 -3.28 -2.62
N VAL A 206 8.04 -2.74 -3.18
CA VAL A 206 6.98 -2.07 -2.41
C VAL A 206 6.21 -3.10 -1.58
N ILE A 207 5.87 -4.24 -2.17
CA ILE A 207 5.21 -5.35 -1.52
C ILE A 207 6.06 -5.88 -0.35
N ALA A 208 7.35 -6.15 -0.58
CA ALA A 208 8.30 -6.57 0.46
C ALA A 208 8.34 -5.58 1.63
N ALA A 209 8.44 -4.27 1.33
CA ALA A 209 8.43 -3.22 2.33
C ALA A 209 7.13 -3.18 3.14
N LYS A 210 5.97 -3.20 2.46
CA LYS A 210 4.64 -3.19 3.10
C LYS A 210 4.39 -4.39 4.02
N MET A 211 5.03 -5.52 3.74
CA MET A 211 4.95 -6.75 4.56
C MET A 211 6.09 -6.91 5.58
N GLY A 212 6.96 -5.90 5.74
CA GLY A 212 8.03 -5.98 6.74
C GLY A 212 9.17 -6.93 6.39
N GLN A 213 9.32 -7.32 5.11
CA GLN A 213 10.33 -8.29 4.67
C GLN A 213 11.67 -7.59 4.40
N ALA A 214 12.43 -7.30 5.46
CA ALA A 214 13.65 -6.49 5.37
C ALA A 214 14.75 -7.09 4.47
N GLU A 215 14.92 -8.42 4.45
CA GLU A 215 15.91 -9.06 3.59
C GLU A 215 15.52 -8.99 2.11
N ASP A 216 14.24 -9.13 1.79
CA ASP A 216 13.78 -8.92 0.41
C ASP A 216 13.94 -7.45 0.01
N VAL A 217 13.63 -6.49 0.88
CA VAL A 217 13.83 -5.05 0.65
C VAL A 217 15.29 -4.73 0.31
N ARG A 218 16.24 -5.32 1.04
CA ARG A 218 17.69 -5.16 0.82
C ARG A 218 18.05 -5.37 -0.64
N HIS A 219 17.49 -6.42 -1.25
CA HIS A 219 17.83 -6.82 -2.60
C HIS A 219 16.89 -6.20 -3.64
N ALA A 220 15.59 -6.17 -3.38
CA ALA A 220 14.57 -5.72 -4.33
C ALA A 220 14.76 -4.26 -4.74
N ILE A 221 15.03 -3.35 -3.79
CA ILE A 221 15.27 -1.93 -4.11
C ILE A 221 16.52 -1.80 -5.00
N ILE A 222 17.60 -2.50 -4.65
CA ILE A 222 18.86 -2.43 -5.40
C ILE A 222 18.68 -3.02 -6.81
N ASN A 223 18.06 -4.20 -6.92
CA ASN A 223 17.79 -4.85 -8.19
C ASN A 223 16.89 -3.97 -9.08
N GLN A 224 15.91 -3.29 -8.49
CA GLN A 224 15.03 -2.38 -9.20
C GLN A 224 15.74 -1.11 -9.71
N ILE A 225 16.76 -0.60 -9.00
CA ILE A 225 17.62 0.52 -9.44
C ILE A 225 18.67 0.07 -10.48
N LYS A 226 19.22 -1.13 -10.33
CA LYS A 226 20.23 -1.69 -11.24
C LYS A 226 19.65 -2.38 -12.48
N CYS A 227 18.31 -2.44 -12.61
CA CYS A 227 17.61 -3.18 -13.66
C CYS A 227 18.29 -3.00 -15.03
N PRO A 228 18.78 -4.10 -15.62
CA PRO A 228 19.53 -4.04 -16.85
C PRO A 228 18.61 -3.84 -18.05
N GLN A 229 19.17 -3.36 -19.16
CA GLN A 229 18.44 -3.09 -20.41
C GLN A 229 18.24 -4.35 -21.24
N ALA A 230 17.27 -4.34 -22.16
CA ALA A 230 17.18 -5.35 -23.21
C ALA A 230 18.46 -5.31 -24.07
N GLN A 231 18.96 -6.48 -24.49
CA GLN A 231 20.14 -6.56 -25.34
C GLN A 231 19.92 -5.91 -26.71
N ASP A 232 18.73 -6.12 -27.29
CA ASP A 232 18.27 -5.41 -28.47
C ASP A 232 17.44 -4.18 -28.06
N PRO A 233 17.97 -2.96 -28.21
CA PRO A 233 17.28 -1.76 -27.81
C PRO A 233 16.09 -1.43 -28.73
N GLU A 234 15.99 -2.03 -29.93
CA GLU A 234 14.82 -1.86 -30.81
C GLU A 234 13.64 -2.76 -30.42
N SER A 235 13.86 -3.73 -29.52
CA SER A 235 12.81 -4.63 -29.06
C SER A 235 12.11 -4.10 -27.80
N SER A 236 10.79 -4.24 -27.75
CA SER A 236 10.00 -4.13 -26.54
C SER A 236 9.93 -5.51 -25.89
N ASP A 237 10.85 -5.83 -24.98
CA ASP A 237 10.87 -7.14 -24.33
C ASP A 237 10.87 -7.01 -22.80
N PHE A 238 9.65 -7.01 -22.26
CA PHE A 238 9.35 -6.98 -20.83
C PHE A 238 9.89 -8.20 -20.08
N PHE A 239 10.02 -9.33 -20.78
CA PHE A 239 10.35 -10.63 -20.19
C PHE A 239 11.73 -11.15 -20.58
N SER A 240 12.46 -10.38 -21.40
CA SER A 240 13.81 -10.76 -21.84
C SER A 240 14.72 -11.05 -20.68
N THR A 241 15.39 -12.20 -20.76
CA THR A 241 16.54 -12.56 -19.93
C THR A 241 17.87 -12.19 -20.59
N ASP A 242 17.85 -11.75 -21.85
CA ASP A 242 19.02 -11.28 -22.58
C ASP A 242 19.26 -9.79 -22.29
N LEU A 243 20.12 -9.55 -21.31
CA LEU A 243 20.23 -8.27 -20.61
C LEU A 243 21.60 -7.63 -20.79
N LYS A 244 21.63 -6.33 -21.09
CA LYS A 244 22.85 -5.54 -21.31
C LYS A 244 22.93 -4.36 -20.36
N GLY A 245 23.64 -4.54 -19.26
CA GLY A 245 24.10 -3.46 -18.38
C GLY A 245 23.02 -2.47 -17.94
N GLU A 246 23.42 -1.44 -17.22
CA GLU A 246 22.54 -0.39 -16.72
C GLU A 246 22.86 0.94 -17.40
N LEU A 247 21.84 1.77 -17.64
CA LEU A 247 22.06 3.14 -18.10
C LEU A 247 22.64 3.99 -16.98
N ALA A 248 23.56 4.90 -17.31
CA ALA A 248 24.22 5.76 -16.33
C ALA A 248 23.23 6.60 -15.49
N ASN A 249 22.10 6.97 -16.08
CA ASN A 249 21.02 7.74 -15.43
C ASN A 249 19.95 6.86 -14.74
N ARG A 250 20.12 5.53 -14.73
CA ARG A 250 19.18 4.57 -14.13
C ARG A 250 17.77 4.54 -14.74
N LEU A 251 17.52 5.23 -15.85
CA LEU A 251 16.30 5.05 -16.63
C LEU A 251 16.33 3.67 -17.33
N THR A 252 15.28 3.35 -18.08
CA THR A 252 15.21 2.12 -18.88
C THR A 252 14.68 2.38 -20.28
N LEU A 253 15.05 1.54 -21.25
CA LEU A 253 14.59 1.50 -22.64
C LEU A 253 13.90 0.16 -22.96
N ARG A 254 13.38 -0.55 -21.93
CA ARG A 254 12.76 -1.87 -22.10
C ARG A 254 11.51 -1.89 -22.98
N GLU A 255 10.89 -0.74 -23.18
CA GLU A 255 9.76 -0.56 -24.09
C GLU A 255 10.20 -0.06 -25.49
N GLY A 256 11.51 -0.10 -25.76
CA GLY A 256 12.14 0.33 -27.00
C GLY A 256 12.97 1.60 -26.87
N LEU A 257 13.78 1.87 -27.90
CA LEU A 257 14.74 2.99 -27.98
C LEU A 257 14.18 4.38 -27.61
N ASN A 258 12.89 4.62 -27.87
CA ASN A 258 12.24 5.91 -27.62
C ASN A 258 11.37 5.92 -26.37
N ALA A 259 11.35 4.84 -25.60
CA ALA A 259 10.51 4.67 -24.43
C ALA A 259 11.36 4.68 -23.15
N THR A 260 11.86 5.86 -22.79
CA THR A 260 12.59 6.06 -21.53
C THR A 260 11.64 5.92 -20.35
N GLY A 261 11.73 4.81 -19.62
CA GLY A 261 10.93 4.53 -18.43
C GLY A 261 11.63 4.95 -17.13
N ALA A 262 10.83 5.48 -16.20
CA ALA A 262 11.24 5.78 -14.83
C ALA A 262 10.36 5.08 -13.77
N GLU A 263 9.36 4.29 -14.20
CA GLU A 263 8.39 3.64 -13.31
C GLU A 263 9.04 2.86 -12.17
N ARG A 264 10.01 2.00 -12.51
CA ARG A 264 10.83 1.25 -11.54
C ARG A 264 11.51 2.14 -10.49
N LEU A 265 11.95 3.35 -10.86
CA LEU A 265 12.59 4.28 -9.92
C LEU A 265 11.55 4.87 -8.97
N GLY A 266 10.32 5.09 -9.46
CA GLY A 266 9.17 5.41 -8.62
C GLY A 266 8.90 4.30 -7.59
N ASN A 267 8.87 3.04 -8.04
CA ASN A 267 8.67 1.90 -7.14
C ASN A 267 9.82 1.72 -6.14
N ALA A 268 11.08 1.86 -6.57
CA ALA A 268 12.23 1.81 -5.67
C ALA A 268 12.19 2.93 -4.63
N SER A 269 11.83 4.16 -5.05
CA SER A 269 11.66 5.29 -4.13
C SER A 269 10.50 5.06 -3.16
N TYR A 270 9.40 4.46 -3.62
CA TYR A 270 8.25 4.19 -2.77
C TYR A 270 8.54 3.07 -1.75
N ALA A 271 9.20 2.00 -2.19
CA ALA A 271 9.67 0.92 -1.33
C ALA A 271 10.65 1.43 -0.27
N LEU A 272 11.58 2.33 -0.63
CA LEU A 272 12.49 2.96 0.33
C LEU A 272 11.73 3.74 1.40
N HIS A 273 10.70 4.50 1.01
CA HIS A 273 9.83 5.19 1.96
C HIS A 273 9.15 4.19 2.89
N GLU A 274 8.43 3.21 2.35
CA GLU A 274 7.67 2.22 3.13
C GLU A 274 8.58 1.34 4.00
N ALA A 275 9.86 1.15 3.66
CA ALA A 275 10.81 0.42 4.48
C ALA A 275 11.30 1.24 5.69
N LEU A 276 11.44 2.56 5.53
CA LEU A 276 11.89 3.49 6.56
C LEU A 276 10.76 3.93 7.50
N CYS A 277 9.58 4.21 6.95
CA CYS A 277 8.44 4.71 7.70
C CYS A 277 7.13 4.35 7.00
N GLN A 278 6.20 3.74 7.73
CA GLN A 278 4.84 3.50 7.26
C GLN A 278 3.87 4.36 8.07
N SER A 279 2.81 4.81 7.41
CA SER A 279 1.67 5.47 8.08
C SER A 279 0.36 4.94 7.51
N ASN A 280 0.28 3.63 7.35
CA ASN A 280 -0.85 2.96 6.70
C ASN A 280 -1.97 2.69 7.72
N PRO A 281 -3.25 2.68 7.29
CA PRO A 281 -4.35 2.30 8.16
C PRO A 281 -4.47 0.76 8.25
N PRO A 282 -5.14 0.23 9.30
CA PRO A 282 -5.46 -1.20 9.40
C PRO A 282 -6.36 -1.72 8.27
N ALA A 283 -7.30 -0.88 7.83
CA ALA A 283 -8.22 -1.11 6.73
C ALA A 283 -8.60 0.21 6.03
N ALA A 284 -9.19 0.12 4.84
CA ALA A 284 -9.63 1.31 4.10
C ALA A 284 -10.65 2.12 4.91
N GLY A 285 -10.40 3.43 5.08
CA GLY A 285 -11.26 4.34 5.86
C GLY A 285 -10.96 4.42 7.36
N ASP A 286 -10.09 3.55 7.89
CA ASP A 286 -9.61 3.64 9.26
C ASP A 286 -8.52 4.72 9.43
N ASP A 287 -8.25 5.11 10.67
CA ASP A 287 -7.19 6.07 10.96
C ASP A 287 -5.80 5.45 10.77
N PRO A 288 -4.83 6.18 10.18
CA PRO A 288 -3.47 5.69 9.94
C PRO A 288 -2.69 5.46 11.23
N VAL A 289 -1.75 4.50 11.19
CA VAL A 289 -0.81 4.21 12.28
C VAL A 289 0.62 4.34 11.80
N ILE A 290 1.41 5.16 12.48
CA ILE A 290 2.83 5.36 12.15
C ILE A 290 3.66 4.18 12.68
N ARG A 291 4.51 3.61 11.84
CA ARG A 291 5.48 2.56 12.20
C ARG A 291 6.85 2.90 11.63
N LEU A 292 7.87 2.85 12.48
CA LEU A 292 9.24 3.23 12.12
C LEU A 292 10.09 2.01 11.79
N PHE A 293 10.89 2.12 10.74
CA PHE A 293 11.79 1.09 10.21
C PHE A 293 11.15 -0.31 10.10
N PRO A 294 9.91 -0.44 9.60
CA PRO A 294 9.17 -1.71 9.59
C PRO A 294 9.82 -2.82 8.76
N ALA A 295 10.58 -2.47 7.73
CA ALA A 295 11.21 -3.40 6.81
C ALA A 295 12.66 -3.00 6.50
N TRP A 296 13.34 -2.38 7.46
CA TRP A 296 14.69 -1.85 7.26
C TRP A 296 15.76 -2.89 7.61
N PRO A 297 16.75 -3.14 6.73
CA PRO A 297 17.90 -3.98 7.04
C PRO A 297 18.62 -3.51 8.31
N SER A 298 18.86 -4.42 9.27
CA SER A 298 19.36 -4.07 10.61
C SER A 298 20.82 -3.61 10.63
N ASP A 299 21.57 -3.87 9.57
CA ASP A 299 22.95 -3.43 9.35
C ASP A 299 23.06 -2.13 8.54
N TRP A 300 21.94 -1.57 8.08
CA TRP A 300 21.92 -0.32 7.34
C TRP A 300 21.67 0.87 8.27
N ASN A 301 22.59 1.83 8.23
CA ASN A 301 22.38 3.10 8.91
C ASN A 301 21.47 4.01 8.09
N ALA A 302 20.59 4.74 8.77
CA ALA A 302 19.66 5.67 8.13
C ALA A 302 19.32 6.84 9.05
N GLN A 303 19.02 7.97 8.44
CA GLN A 303 18.35 9.09 9.09
C GLN A 303 17.40 9.70 8.07
N TYR A 304 16.18 10.04 8.49
CA TYR A 304 15.18 10.62 7.61
C TYR A 304 14.33 11.66 8.31
N ARG A 305 13.63 12.46 7.49
CA ARG A 305 12.47 13.27 7.86
C ARG A 305 11.39 13.06 6.79
N LEU A 306 10.28 12.42 7.15
CA LEU A 306 9.23 12.01 6.23
C LEU A 306 7.86 12.45 6.74
N LEU A 307 7.01 12.91 5.83
CA LEU A 307 5.62 13.24 6.15
C LEU A 307 4.80 11.95 6.22
N CYS A 308 4.10 11.77 7.33
CA CYS A 308 3.18 10.67 7.61
C CYS A 308 1.73 11.16 7.54
N ARG A 309 0.82 10.23 7.22
CA ARG A 309 -0.63 10.47 7.27
C ARG A 309 -1.05 10.92 8.68
N GLY A 310 -2.05 11.78 8.74
CA GLY A 310 -2.45 12.55 9.92
C GLY A 310 -1.77 13.93 10.04
N GLY A 311 -0.93 14.32 9.06
CA GLY A 311 -0.22 15.60 9.09
C GLY A 311 0.93 15.62 10.10
N PHE A 312 1.70 14.53 10.17
CA PHE A 312 2.83 14.39 11.10
C PHE A 312 4.15 14.28 10.35
N LEU A 313 5.07 15.20 10.60
CA LEU A 313 6.43 15.14 10.07
C LEU A 313 7.30 14.36 11.06
N VAL A 314 7.77 13.18 10.64
CA VAL A 314 8.50 12.24 11.51
C VAL A 314 9.97 12.24 11.14
N THR A 315 10.82 12.50 12.13
CA THR A 315 12.27 12.42 12.02
C THR A 315 12.81 11.32 12.91
N SER A 316 13.67 10.46 12.38
CA SER A 316 14.27 9.37 13.17
C SER A 316 15.61 8.94 12.59
N SER A 317 16.41 8.28 13.42
CA SER A 317 17.72 7.73 13.09
C SER A 317 17.80 6.27 13.51
N PHE A 318 18.40 5.46 12.65
CA PHE A 318 18.74 4.07 12.88
C PHE A 318 20.25 3.90 12.71
N GLN A 319 20.96 3.62 13.80
CA GLN A 319 22.42 3.46 13.81
C GLN A 319 22.78 2.17 14.53
N ASP A 320 23.69 1.39 13.96
CA ASP A 320 24.22 0.16 14.56
C ASP A 320 23.12 -0.79 15.08
N GLY A 321 22.08 -0.99 14.26
CA GLY A 321 20.95 -1.87 14.60
C GLY A 321 19.91 -1.28 15.55
N LYS A 322 19.95 0.03 15.84
CA LYS A 322 19.11 0.65 16.88
C LYS A 322 18.46 1.94 16.43
N ILE A 323 17.16 2.08 16.71
CA ILE A 323 16.45 3.36 16.66
C ILE A 323 16.90 4.21 17.85
N GLU A 324 17.55 5.33 17.56
CA GLU A 324 18.14 6.21 18.57
C GLU A 324 17.10 7.13 19.22
N PHE A 325 16.23 7.72 18.39
CA PHE A 325 15.17 8.65 18.81
C PHE A 325 14.04 8.68 17.79
N VAL A 326 12.89 9.21 18.19
CA VAL A 326 11.80 9.59 17.28
C VAL A 326 11.35 10.99 17.60
N GLU A 327 11.34 11.87 16.61
CA GLU A 327 10.72 13.19 16.67
C GLU A 327 9.48 13.19 15.78
N ILE A 328 8.36 13.68 16.32
CA ILE A 328 7.08 13.80 15.64
C ILE A 328 6.62 15.25 15.78
N GLU A 329 6.58 15.96 14.67
CA GLU A 329 6.04 17.31 14.57
C GLU A 329 4.62 17.26 14.00
N SER A 330 3.65 17.77 14.76
CA SER A 330 2.27 17.86 14.31
C SER A 330 2.03 19.14 13.51
N GLN A 331 1.77 19.03 12.21
CA GLN A 331 1.54 20.19 11.35
C GLN A 331 0.20 20.87 11.62
N VAL A 332 -0.83 20.08 11.98
CA VAL A 332 -2.23 20.54 12.05
C VAL A 332 -2.96 20.10 13.33
N GLY A 333 -2.29 19.38 14.23
CA GLY A 333 -2.89 18.79 15.43
C GLY A 333 -3.51 17.40 15.17
N GLY A 334 -4.42 16.99 16.04
CA GLY A 334 -5.12 15.70 15.93
C GLY A 334 -4.55 14.60 16.82
N VAL A 335 -4.95 13.35 16.58
CA VAL A 335 -4.47 12.19 17.35
C VAL A 335 -3.39 11.47 16.56
N CYS A 336 -2.16 11.49 17.07
CA CYS A 336 -1.06 10.72 16.52
C CYS A 336 -1.14 9.29 17.05
N LYS A 337 -1.40 8.31 16.18
CA LYS A 337 -1.31 6.88 16.50
C LYS A 337 0.01 6.33 15.96
N PHE A 338 0.76 5.60 16.78
CA PHE A 338 2.03 5.03 16.37
C PHE A 338 2.36 3.74 17.12
N ARG A 339 3.10 2.84 16.45
CA ARG A 339 3.70 1.66 17.06
C ARG A 339 4.96 2.07 17.83
N ASN A 340 5.12 1.52 19.03
CA ASN A 340 6.33 1.75 19.81
C ASN A 340 7.54 1.16 19.07
N PRO A 341 8.53 1.98 18.69
CA PRO A 341 9.70 1.51 17.95
C PRO A 341 10.59 0.56 18.76
N TRP A 342 10.40 0.48 20.08
CA TRP A 342 11.15 -0.38 20.98
C TRP A 342 10.29 -1.53 21.56
N GLY A 343 9.25 -1.96 20.84
CA GLY A 343 8.41 -3.09 21.24
C GLY A 343 7.41 -2.72 22.33
N GLU A 344 7.48 -3.33 23.51
CA GLU A 344 6.59 -2.99 24.64
C GLU A 344 7.31 -2.21 25.74
N ASP A 345 8.61 -1.99 25.58
CA ASP A 345 9.48 -1.34 26.56
C ASP A 345 9.06 0.10 26.85
N GLU A 346 9.46 0.59 28.03
CA GLU A 346 9.28 1.98 28.42
C GLU A 346 10.13 2.93 27.57
N PHE A 347 9.57 4.10 27.31
CA PHE A 347 10.26 5.24 26.70
C PHE A 347 9.78 6.56 27.31
N VAL A 348 10.61 7.59 27.19
CA VAL A 348 10.33 8.93 27.71
C VAL A 348 9.89 9.83 26.57
N VAL A 349 8.79 10.55 26.77
CA VAL A 349 8.29 11.55 25.85
C VAL A 349 8.61 12.94 26.38
N TYR A 350 9.25 13.74 25.53
CA TYR A 350 9.39 15.18 25.68
C TYR A 350 8.36 15.84 24.76
N ARG A 351 7.69 16.89 25.25
CA ARG A 351 6.77 17.71 24.47
C ARG A 351 7.24 19.14 24.50
N ASN A 352 7.48 19.73 23.34
CA ASN A 352 7.91 21.11 23.18
C ASN A 352 9.14 21.42 24.06
N GLY A 353 10.14 20.53 24.01
CA GLY A 353 11.41 20.63 24.73
C GLY A 353 11.37 20.26 26.22
N LYS A 354 10.20 19.95 26.80
CA LYS A 354 10.08 19.60 28.23
C LYS A 354 9.73 18.13 28.40
N LYS A 355 10.39 17.46 29.36
CA LYS A 355 10.03 16.09 29.73
C LYS A 355 8.56 16.06 30.15
N TRP A 356 7.76 15.22 29.51
CA TRP A 356 6.31 15.17 29.70
C TRP A 356 5.90 13.95 30.53
N LYS A 357 6.17 12.74 30.04
CA LYS A 357 5.80 11.48 30.72
C LYS A 357 6.60 10.29 30.17
N THR A 358 6.57 9.18 30.91
CA THR A 358 6.99 7.86 30.43
C THR A 358 5.79 7.12 29.87
N MET A 359 5.98 6.36 28.79
CA MET A 359 4.96 5.53 28.14
C MET A 359 5.55 4.15 27.84
N SER A 360 4.69 3.14 27.67
CA SER A 360 5.04 1.76 27.29
C SER A 360 3.86 1.10 26.57
N GLY A 361 4.07 -0.11 26.07
CA GLY A 361 3.09 -0.85 25.25
C GLY A 361 3.34 -0.70 23.75
N SER A 362 2.64 -1.50 22.95
CA SER A 362 2.94 -1.70 21.53
C SER A 362 2.26 -0.71 20.57
N LEU A 363 1.04 -0.24 20.89
CA LEU A 363 0.31 0.78 20.11
C LEU A 363 -0.08 1.94 21.01
N LEU A 364 0.31 3.15 20.61
CA LEU A 364 0.13 4.36 21.39
C LEU A 364 -0.72 5.38 20.64
N SER A 365 -1.35 6.27 21.41
CA SER A 365 -2.10 7.40 20.87
C SER A 365 -1.83 8.65 21.70
N VAL A 366 -1.50 9.75 21.04
CA VAL A 366 -1.24 11.04 21.69
C VAL A 366 -2.04 12.13 20.99
N LYS A 367 -2.86 12.86 21.77
CA LYS A 367 -3.52 14.07 21.29
C LYS A 367 -2.54 15.23 21.20
N THR A 368 -2.46 15.81 20.01
CA THR A 368 -1.58 16.90 19.62
C THR A 368 -2.39 18.14 19.23
N LYS A 369 -1.72 19.28 19.27
CA LYS A 369 -2.11 20.55 18.66
C LYS A 369 -1.13 20.82 17.51
N ALA A 370 -1.51 21.72 16.60
CA ALA A 370 -0.57 22.24 15.62
C ALA A 370 0.70 22.75 16.31
N ASP A 371 1.83 22.52 15.67
CA ASP A 371 3.19 22.85 16.11
C ASP A 371 3.67 22.13 17.38
N ASP A 372 2.93 21.14 17.89
CA ASP A 372 3.47 20.26 18.92
C ASP A 372 4.62 19.42 18.37
N ILE A 373 5.74 19.42 19.09
CA ILE A 373 6.89 18.56 18.84
C ILE A 373 6.99 17.54 19.97
N LEU A 374 6.83 16.26 19.62
CA LEU A 374 7.04 15.13 20.50
C LEU A 374 8.38 14.49 20.20
N ILE A 375 9.25 14.36 21.21
CA ILE A 375 10.51 13.62 21.08
C ILE A 375 10.47 12.42 22.03
N LEU A 376 10.60 11.23 21.46
CA LEU A 376 10.58 9.95 22.14
C LEU A 376 12.01 9.41 22.19
N VAL A 377 12.45 9.00 23.37
CA VAL A 377 13.77 8.44 23.59
C VAL A 377 13.74 7.35 24.66
N LYS A 378 14.70 6.41 24.65
CA LYS A 378 14.80 5.38 25.70
C LYS A 378 15.08 6.00 27.08
N PRO A 379 14.64 5.35 28.18
CA PRO A 379 14.96 5.83 29.53
C PRO A 379 16.47 5.99 29.73
N GLY A 380 16.87 7.08 30.39
CA GLY A 380 18.28 7.42 30.62
C GLY A 380 18.97 8.22 29.50
N THR A 381 18.28 8.49 28.39
CA THR A 381 18.79 9.37 27.31
C THR A 381 18.10 10.74 27.31
N THR A 382 18.72 11.72 26.65
CA THR A 382 18.15 13.08 26.52
C THR A 382 18.09 13.50 25.04
N PRO A 383 17.02 14.19 24.60
CA PRO A 383 16.86 14.61 23.21
C PRO A 383 18.06 15.36 22.61
N GLY A 384 18.72 16.23 23.40
CA GLY A 384 19.84 17.05 22.92
C GLY A 384 21.10 16.28 22.53
N GLN A 385 21.16 14.97 22.77
CA GLN A 385 22.25 14.10 22.32
C GLN A 385 22.13 13.75 20.83
N PHE A 386 20.93 13.88 20.25
CA PHE A 386 20.67 13.55 18.86
C PHE A 386 20.57 14.84 18.05
N LYS A 387 21.43 15.00 17.05
CA LYS A 387 21.32 16.12 16.10
C LYS A 387 20.20 15.80 15.12
N SER A 388 19.15 16.61 15.11
CA SER A 388 18.05 16.53 14.13
C SER A 388 18.45 17.03 12.72
N VAL A 389 19.73 17.33 12.48
CA VAL A 389 20.20 17.83 11.18
C VAL A 389 20.15 16.70 10.17
N VAL A 390 19.07 16.66 9.38
CA VAL A 390 19.05 15.89 8.14
C VAL A 390 20.08 16.53 7.22
N ALA A 391 21.01 15.72 6.69
CA ALA A 391 22.06 16.23 5.81
C ALA A 391 21.44 16.99 4.61
N GLY A 392 21.65 18.30 4.56
CA GLY A 392 21.12 19.17 3.49
C GLY A 392 20.36 20.42 3.95
N GLU A 393 20.11 20.58 5.26
CA GLU A 393 19.66 21.86 5.86
C GLU A 393 20.81 22.75 6.33
#